data_AF-A0A4V1AT71-F1
#
_entry.id   AF-A0A4V1AT71-F1
#
_cell.length_a   1.000
_cell.length_b   1.000
_cell.length_c   1.000
_cell.angle_alpha   90.00
_cell.angle_beta   90.00
_cell.angle_gamma   90.00
#
_symmetry.space_group_name_H-M   'P 1'
#
loop_
_entity.id
_entity.type
_entity.pdbx_description
1 polymer ?
#
loop_
_entity_poly.entity_id
_entity_poly.type
_entity_poly.pdbx_seq_one_letter_code
_entity_poly.pdbx_strand_id
1 'polypeptide(L)'
;MSIITQSIFAENSVVLDVGHSPKQAGSTAANGYPEYTYNLSMVNSIEYFLKSRHVQVLRSSVNEDKVSLVQRATRYPNANLFISVHHDSIPTELTKYKNQLKGFSIFVSKKNPEYGKSLKCANLIGQNLKSIGESPSTYHGINIPGENKKLLTSNGVYQYDNLVVLKKSQKPAVLIEIGVIANPEEANRLSNQKVIWKISENIAQSIQQCLNQ
;
A
#
# COMPACT_ATOMS: atom_id res chain seq x y z
N MET A 1 14.42 -32.10 34.32
CA MET A 1 13.54 -31.91 33.14
C MET A 1 13.00 -30.49 33.21
N SER A 2 13.64 -29.55 32.50
CA SER A 2 13.18 -28.15 32.47
C SER A 2 12.20 -28.02 31.31
N ILE A 3 10.93 -27.80 31.63
CA ILE A 3 9.90 -27.52 30.63
C ILE A 3 10.16 -26.09 30.17
N ILE A 4 10.80 -25.95 29.01
CA ILE A 4 10.87 -24.68 28.29
C ILE A 4 9.45 -24.39 27.83
N THR A 5 8.75 -23.52 28.55
CA THR A 5 7.56 -22.86 28.05
C THR A 5 7.99 -22.00 26.88
N GLN A 6 7.83 -22.56 25.67
CA GLN A 6 7.93 -21.79 24.44
C GLN A 6 6.83 -20.73 24.53
N SER A 7 7.23 -19.49 24.82
CA SER A 7 6.35 -18.33 24.73
C SER A 7 5.70 -18.38 23.35
N ILE A 8 4.39 -18.60 23.32
CA ILE A 8 3.59 -18.46 22.10
C ILE A 8 3.58 -16.94 21.84
N PHE A 9 4.65 -16.43 21.24
CA PHE A 9 4.57 -15.14 20.58
C PHE A 9 3.48 -15.29 19.52
N ALA A 10 2.41 -14.51 19.62
CA ALA A 10 1.47 -14.38 18.53
C ALA A 10 2.30 -14.00 17.29
N GLU A 11 2.34 -14.86 16.27
CA GLU A 11 3.11 -14.55 15.07
C GLU A 11 2.54 -13.29 14.44
N ASN A 12 3.30 -12.20 14.53
CA ASN A 12 2.98 -10.94 13.88
C ASN A 12 2.90 -11.20 12.37
N SER A 13 1.69 -11.11 11.84
CA SER A 13 1.39 -11.47 10.46
C SER A 13 0.73 -10.32 9.71
N VAL A 14 1.14 -10.16 8.46
CA VAL A 14 0.62 -9.13 7.56
C VAL A 14 0.14 -9.76 6.26
N VAL A 15 -1.04 -9.33 5.82
CA VAL A 15 -1.52 -9.62 4.48
C VAL A 15 -1.01 -8.54 3.54
N LEU A 16 -0.23 -8.94 2.54
CA LEU A 16 0.16 -8.06 1.43
C LEU A 16 -0.71 -8.35 0.20
N ASP A 17 -1.40 -7.33 -0.25
CA ASP A 17 -2.23 -7.34 -1.45
C ASP A 17 -1.50 -6.63 -2.59
N VAL A 18 -1.32 -7.35 -3.70
CA VAL A 18 -0.95 -6.70 -4.97
C VAL A 18 -2.22 -6.13 -5.56
N GLY A 19 -2.28 -4.81 -5.71
CA GLY A 19 -3.31 -4.18 -6.52
C GLY A 19 -3.36 -4.79 -7.91
N HIS A 20 -4.57 -4.94 -8.47
CA HIS A 20 -4.78 -5.46 -9.84
C HIS A 20 -4.48 -6.97 -10.01
N SER A 21 -4.49 -7.44 -11.26
CA SER A 21 -4.07 -8.79 -11.69
C SER A 21 -3.54 -8.76 -13.13
N PRO A 22 -2.90 -9.82 -13.65
CA PRO A 22 -2.47 -9.86 -15.05
C PRO A 22 -3.58 -9.54 -16.07
N LYS A 23 -4.82 -10.01 -15.85
CA LYS A 23 -5.97 -9.69 -16.73
C LYS A 23 -6.61 -8.33 -16.50
N GLN A 24 -6.54 -7.80 -15.29
CA GLN A 24 -7.06 -6.49 -14.93
C GLN A 24 -5.89 -5.67 -14.40
N ALA A 25 -5.00 -5.24 -15.30
CA ALA A 25 -3.64 -4.83 -14.96
C ALA A 25 -3.50 -3.40 -14.41
N GLY A 26 -4.63 -2.70 -14.22
CA GLY A 26 -4.65 -1.31 -13.80
C GLY A 26 -4.33 -0.34 -14.93
N SER A 27 -3.79 0.82 -14.58
CA SER A 27 -3.40 1.84 -15.55
C SER A 27 -2.13 1.46 -16.30
N THR A 28 -1.90 2.05 -17.48
CA THR A 28 -0.62 1.94 -18.19
C THR A 28 0.28 3.10 -17.80
N ALA A 29 1.49 2.81 -17.32
CA ALA A 29 2.51 3.79 -16.98
C ALA A 29 3.00 4.56 -18.23
N ALA A 30 3.64 5.70 -18.01
CA ALA A 30 4.20 6.53 -19.08
C ALA A 30 5.25 5.83 -19.96
N ASN A 31 5.88 4.76 -19.47
CA ASN A 31 6.85 3.94 -20.21
C ASN A 31 6.22 2.66 -20.83
N GLY A 32 4.89 2.52 -20.79
CA GLY A 32 4.15 1.43 -21.43
C GLY A 32 3.94 0.19 -20.56
N TYR A 33 4.54 0.09 -19.38
CA TYR A 33 4.31 -1.05 -18.49
C TYR A 33 2.99 -0.90 -17.72
N PRO A 34 2.24 -2.00 -17.49
CA PRO A 34 1.02 -1.94 -16.69
C PRO A 34 1.34 -1.73 -15.20
N GLU A 35 0.43 -1.09 -14.49
CA GLU A 35 0.51 -0.82 -13.04
C GLU A 35 0.75 -2.10 -12.24
N TYR A 36 0.11 -3.20 -12.61
CA TYR A 36 0.32 -4.50 -11.97
C TYR A 36 1.79 -4.92 -11.89
N THR A 37 2.62 -4.61 -12.90
CA THR A 37 4.06 -4.90 -12.90
C THR A 37 4.78 -4.16 -11.78
N TYR A 38 4.45 -2.88 -11.58
CA TYR A 38 5.00 -2.06 -10.50
C TYR A 38 4.54 -2.56 -9.14
N ASN A 39 3.24 -2.84 -8.99
CA ASN A 39 2.64 -3.32 -7.75
C ASN A 39 3.28 -4.64 -7.33
N LEU A 40 3.42 -5.59 -8.26
CA LEU A 40 4.03 -6.88 -7.99
C LEU A 40 5.49 -6.74 -7.58
N SER A 41 6.27 -5.92 -8.30
CA SER A 41 7.68 -5.69 -7.98
C SER A 41 7.87 -5.10 -6.58
N MET A 42 7.09 -4.07 -6.24
CA MET A 42 7.15 -3.45 -4.92
C MET A 42 6.75 -4.41 -3.81
N VAL A 43 5.65 -5.16 -3.98
CA VAL A 43 5.20 -6.10 -2.94
C VAL A 43 6.19 -7.24 -2.75
N ASN A 44 6.78 -7.77 -3.82
CA ASN A 44 7.82 -8.81 -3.71
C ASN A 44 9.03 -8.30 -2.91
N SER A 45 9.42 -7.04 -3.12
CA SER A 45 10.52 -6.40 -2.37
C SER A 45 10.14 -6.15 -0.90
N ILE A 46 8.92 -5.70 -0.61
CA ILE A 46 8.42 -5.54 0.77
C ILE A 46 8.39 -6.91 1.47
N GLU A 47 7.88 -7.94 0.81
CA GLU A 47 7.82 -9.30 1.33
C GLU A 47 9.21 -9.85 1.68
N TYR A 48 10.21 -9.63 0.83
CA TYR A 48 11.60 -9.99 1.11
C TYR A 48 12.10 -9.38 2.43
N PHE A 49 11.91 -8.07 2.61
CA PHE A 49 12.36 -7.35 3.80
C PHE A 49 11.55 -7.68 5.07
N LEU A 50 10.28 -8.06 4.94
CA LEU A 50 9.47 -8.51 6.06
C LEU A 50 9.89 -9.91 6.53
N LYS A 51 10.17 -10.83 5.59
CA LYS A 51 10.67 -12.16 5.90
C LYS A 51 12.03 -12.11 6.61
N SER A 52 12.93 -11.21 6.17
CA SER A 52 14.21 -11.00 6.86
C SER A 52 14.06 -10.43 8.28
N ARG A 53 12.87 -9.92 8.62
CA ARG A 53 12.49 -9.39 9.94
C ARG A 53 11.61 -10.35 10.74
N HIS A 54 11.50 -11.61 10.31
CA HIS A 54 10.67 -12.65 10.95
C HIS A 54 9.18 -12.30 11.05
N VAL A 55 8.67 -11.46 10.13
CA VAL A 55 7.24 -11.19 10.01
C VAL A 55 6.61 -12.21 9.08
N GLN A 56 5.52 -12.85 9.50
CA GLN A 56 4.78 -13.78 8.65
C GLN A 56 4.04 -12.99 7.55
N VAL A 57 4.34 -13.30 6.28
CA VAL A 57 3.71 -12.63 5.13
C VAL A 57 2.71 -13.56 4.47
N LEU A 58 1.48 -13.08 4.32
CA LEU A 58 0.39 -13.77 3.64
C LEU A 58 -0.03 -12.97 2.41
N ARG A 59 -0.31 -13.62 1.27
CA ARG A 59 -0.66 -12.95 0.02
C ARG A 59 -2.15 -13.12 -0.28
N SER A 60 -2.89 -12.01 -0.40
CA SER A 60 -4.33 -12.03 -0.71
C SER A 60 -4.62 -12.33 -2.17
N SER A 61 -3.75 -11.86 -3.08
CA SER A 61 -3.78 -12.07 -4.52
C SER A 61 -2.59 -12.94 -4.95
N VAL A 62 -2.79 -14.25 -5.07
CA VAL A 62 -1.78 -15.18 -5.57
C VAL A 62 -2.23 -15.69 -6.93
N ASN A 63 -1.60 -15.22 -8.01
CA ASN A 63 -1.68 -15.76 -9.38
C ASN A 63 -3.09 -16.11 -9.95
N GLU A 64 -4.16 -15.58 -9.35
CA GLU A 64 -5.53 -15.93 -9.69
C GLU A 64 -6.27 -14.68 -10.17
N ASP A 65 -6.61 -14.66 -11.45
CA ASP A 65 -7.47 -13.64 -12.07
C ASP A 65 -8.92 -13.64 -11.53
N LYS A 66 -9.24 -14.51 -10.57
CA LYS A 66 -10.60 -14.78 -10.10
C LYS A 66 -10.88 -14.37 -8.65
N VAL A 67 -9.89 -13.87 -7.92
CA VAL A 67 -10.12 -13.45 -6.52
C VAL A 67 -10.73 -12.05 -6.49
N SER A 68 -11.99 -11.98 -6.07
CA SER A 68 -12.74 -10.72 -5.92
C SER A 68 -12.12 -9.80 -4.86
N LEU A 69 -12.37 -8.50 -4.96
CA LEU A 69 -11.90 -7.52 -3.96
C LEU A 69 -12.36 -7.85 -2.53
N VAL A 70 -13.57 -8.41 -2.37
CA VAL A 70 -14.08 -8.84 -1.06
C VAL A 70 -13.25 -10.01 -0.52
N GLN A 71 -13.00 -11.03 -1.35
CA GLN A 71 -12.17 -12.17 -0.95
C GLN A 71 -10.75 -11.74 -0.60
N ARG A 72 -10.15 -10.81 -1.37
CA ARG A 72 -8.84 -10.25 -1.06
C ARG A 72 -8.82 -9.62 0.35
N ALA A 73 -9.84 -8.83 0.67
CA ALA A 73 -9.98 -8.13 1.95
C ALA A 73 -10.18 -9.06 3.15
N THR A 74 -10.97 -10.12 2.97
CA THR A 74 -11.41 -11.00 4.07
C THR A 74 -10.53 -12.24 4.25
N ARG A 75 -9.59 -12.51 3.33
CA ARG A 75 -8.65 -13.63 3.46
C ARG A 75 -7.79 -13.48 4.72
N TYR A 76 -7.45 -14.61 5.32
CA TYR A 76 -6.63 -14.71 6.53
C TYR A 76 -7.18 -13.84 7.67
N PRO A 77 -8.39 -14.15 8.19
CA PRO A 77 -9.04 -13.31 9.20
C PRO A 77 -8.20 -13.11 10.47
N ASN A 78 -7.30 -14.07 10.78
CA ASN A 78 -6.44 -14.03 11.97
C ASN A 78 -5.18 -13.19 11.80
N ALA A 79 -4.91 -12.64 10.61
CA ALA A 79 -3.74 -11.78 10.42
C ALA A 79 -3.92 -10.41 11.08
N ASN A 80 -2.82 -9.78 11.49
CA ASN A 80 -2.85 -8.58 12.33
C ASN A 80 -2.97 -7.27 11.53
N LEU A 81 -2.57 -7.26 10.25
CA LEU A 81 -2.56 -6.08 9.40
C LEU A 81 -2.85 -6.46 7.94
N PHE A 82 -3.52 -5.58 7.21
CA PHE A 82 -3.70 -5.67 5.76
C PHE A 82 -3.07 -4.44 5.08
N ILE A 83 -2.16 -4.67 4.14
CA ILE A 83 -1.53 -3.63 3.31
C ILE A 83 -1.81 -3.95 1.85
N SER A 84 -2.50 -3.04 1.15
CA SER A 84 -2.62 -3.08 -0.31
C SER A 84 -1.65 -2.08 -0.93
N VAL A 85 -0.92 -2.53 -1.94
CA VAL A 85 0.10 -1.73 -2.60
C VAL A 85 -0.30 -1.52 -4.05
N HIS A 86 -0.30 -0.25 -4.43
CA HIS A 86 -0.64 0.25 -5.74
C HIS A 86 0.39 1.29 -6.22
N HIS A 87 0.29 1.64 -7.50
CA HIS A 87 0.97 2.78 -8.07
C HIS A 87 -0.08 3.61 -8.77
N ASP A 88 0.00 4.91 -8.53
CA ASP A 88 -1.08 5.79 -8.87
C ASP A 88 -1.07 6.15 -10.35
N SER A 89 -2.23 6.49 -10.85
CA SER A 89 -2.38 7.11 -12.17
C SER A 89 -2.85 8.54 -11.99
N ILE A 90 -3.43 9.13 -13.04
CA ILE A 90 -4.04 10.46 -12.95
C ILE A 90 -5.40 10.42 -13.66
N PRO A 91 -6.40 11.16 -13.14
CA PRO A 91 -7.67 11.32 -13.85
C PRO A 91 -7.46 12.11 -15.15
N THR A 92 -8.35 11.88 -16.12
CA THR A 92 -8.27 12.45 -17.47
C THR A 92 -8.10 13.98 -17.45
N GLU A 93 -8.81 14.65 -16.55
CA GLU A 93 -8.80 16.10 -16.31
C GLU A 93 -7.41 16.65 -15.97
N LEU A 94 -6.54 15.81 -15.40
CA LEU A 94 -5.19 16.18 -14.96
C LEU A 94 -4.09 15.72 -15.92
N THR A 95 -4.43 15.10 -17.06
CA THR A 95 -3.43 14.59 -18.03
C THR A 95 -2.43 15.64 -18.48
N LYS A 96 -2.88 16.89 -18.69
CA LYS A 96 -2.00 18.03 -19.04
C LYS A 96 -0.96 18.37 -17.97
N TYR A 97 -1.18 17.95 -16.73
CA TYR A 97 -0.31 18.18 -15.58
C TYR A 97 0.51 16.95 -15.20
N LYS A 98 0.49 15.87 -16.00
CA LYS A 98 1.14 14.59 -15.64
C LYS A 98 2.60 14.71 -15.20
N ASN A 99 3.36 15.64 -15.78
CA ASN A 99 4.78 15.85 -15.43
C ASN A 99 4.98 16.52 -14.04
N GLN A 100 3.92 17.10 -13.48
CA GLN A 100 3.93 17.81 -12.19
C GLN A 100 3.42 16.91 -11.05
N LEU A 101 2.62 15.89 -11.37
CA LEU A 101 2.02 15.01 -10.38
C LEU A 101 2.97 13.88 -10.04
N LYS A 102 3.36 13.77 -8.77
CA LYS A 102 4.29 12.76 -8.26
C LYS A 102 4.15 12.59 -6.75
N GLY A 103 4.76 11.54 -6.23
CA GLY A 103 4.79 11.26 -4.80
C GLY A 103 3.69 10.32 -4.35
N PHE A 104 3.82 9.83 -3.13
CA PHE A 104 2.98 8.77 -2.59
C PHE A 104 1.65 9.29 -2.07
N SER A 105 0.64 8.43 -1.96
CA SER A 105 -0.60 8.70 -1.23
C SER A 105 -1.01 7.47 -0.45
N ILE A 106 -1.58 7.67 0.74
CA ILE A 106 -1.98 6.57 1.61
C ILE A 106 -3.46 6.71 1.91
N PHE A 107 -4.21 5.62 1.79
CA PHE A 107 -5.64 5.61 2.02
C PHE A 107 -6.02 4.74 3.20
N VAL A 108 -7.00 5.26 3.96
CA VAL A 108 -7.71 4.54 5.01
C VAL A 108 -9.22 4.76 4.83
N SER A 109 -10.01 3.82 5.36
CA SER A 109 -11.47 3.94 5.36
C SER A 109 -12.02 3.98 6.78
N LYS A 110 -12.90 4.95 7.05
CA LYS A 110 -13.71 5.01 8.28
C LYS A 110 -14.73 3.89 8.38
N LYS A 111 -15.01 3.19 7.28
CA LYS A 111 -15.87 1.99 7.26
C LYS A 111 -15.12 0.71 7.66
N ASN A 112 -13.80 0.77 7.84
CA ASN A 112 -13.04 -0.33 8.43
C ASN A 112 -13.29 -0.35 9.96
N PRO A 113 -13.60 -1.51 10.56
CA PRO A 113 -13.87 -1.61 12.01
C PRO A 113 -12.67 -1.21 12.89
N GLU A 114 -11.45 -1.32 12.35
CA GLU A 114 -10.18 -0.98 13.01
C GLU A 114 -9.61 0.35 12.46
N TYR A 115 -10.47 1.31 12.10
CA TYR A 115 -10.07 2.59 11.51
C TYR A 115 -8.99 3.33 12.32
N GLY A 116 -9.09 3.36 13.65
CA GLY A 116 -8.11 4.04 14.50
C GLY A 116 -6.69 3.47 14.33
N LYS A 117 -6.55 2.13 14.33
CA LYS A 117 -5.27 1.45 14.09
C LYS A 117 -4.79 1.64 12.65
N SER A 118 -5.71 1.62 11.69
CA SER A 118 -5.42 1.87 10.28
C SER A 118 -4.83 3.27 10.07
N LEU A 119 -5.45 4.30 10.66
CA LEU A 119 -4.96 5.68 10.58
C LEU A 119 -3.61 5.86 11.27
N LYS A 120 -3.42 5.26 12.45
CA LYS A 120 -2.13 5.30 13.16
C LYS A 120 -1.00 4.69 12.32
N CYS A 121 -1.24 3.50 11.75
CA CYS A 121 -0.27 2.84 10.89
C CYS A 121 0.00 3.61 9.60
N ALA A 122 -1.05 4.08 8.91
CA ALA A 122 -0.92 4.91 7.72
C ALA A 122 -0.11 6.18 7.96
N ASN A 123 -0.35 6.86 9.10
CA ASN A 123 0.40 8.06 9.46
C ASN A 123 1.88 7.77 9.72
N LEU A 124 2.19 6.65 10.38
CA LEU A 124 3.56 6.20 10.61
C LEU A 124 4.29 5.88 9.30
N ILE A 125 3.64 5.15 8.40
CA ILE A 125 4.20 4.85 7.07
C ILE A 125 4.50 6.15 6.32
N GLY A 126 3.56 7.09 6.26
CA GLY A 126 3.78 8.37 5.59
C GLY A 126 4.89 9.22 6.21
N GLN A 127 5.02 9.22 7.54
CA GLN A 127 6.13 9.87 8.24
C GLN A 127 7.48 9.25 7.88
N ASN A 128 7.56 7.92 7.85
CA ASN A 128 8.80 7.20 7.54
C ASN A 128 9.18 7.29 6.06
N LEU A 129 8.22 7.36 5.14
CA LEU A 129 8.49 7.64 3.73
C LEU A 129 9.08 9.05 3.56
N LYS A 130 8.52 10.05 4.28
CA LYS A 130 9.07 11.41 4.29
C LYS A 130 10.49 11.47 4.84
N SER A 131 10.82 10.68 5.86
CA SER A 131 12.17 10.68 6.45
C SER A 131 13.24 10.14 5.50
N ILE A 132 12.86 9.37 4.48
CA ILE A 132 13.78 8.90 3.42
C ILE A 132 13.72 9.77 2.16
N GLY A 133 13.03 10.91 2.18
CA GLY A 133 12.97 11.88 1.08
C GLY A 133 11.86 11.63 0.05
N GLU A 134 10.96 10.67 0.28
CA GLU A 134 9.73 10.59 -0.52
C GLU A 134 8.78 11.72 -0.09
N SER A 135 7.93 12.19 -1.01
CA SER A 135 6.99 13.28 -0.74
C SER A 135 5.56 12.83 -1.01
N PRO A 136 4.58 13.29 -0.21
CA PRO A 136 3.18 12.98 -0.49
C PRO A 136 2.71 13.73 -1.75
N SER A 137 1.96 13.04 -2.61
CA SER A 137 1.15 13.65 -3.65
C SER A 137 -0.02 14.41 -3.01
N THR A 138 -0.40 15.53 -3.63
CA THR A 138 -1.50 16.38 -3.14
C THR A 138 -2.75 16.31 -4.01
N TYR A 139 -2.67 15.70 -5.20
CA TYR A 139 -3.69 15.88 -6.23
C TYR A 139 -5.04 15.25 -5.86
N HIS A 140 -5.05 14.23 -5.01
CA HIS A 140 -6.29 13.62 -4.54
C HIS A 140 -7.18 14.58 -3.74
N GLY A 141 -6.62 15.67 -3.21
CA GLY A 141 -7.36 16.73 -2.53
C GLY A 141 -7.98 17.76 -3.47
N ILE A 142 -7.71 17.70 -4.78
CA ILE A 142 -8.24 18.65 -5.76
C ILE A 142 -9.74 18.40 -5.97
N ASN A 143 -10.52 19.48 -6.06
CA ASN A 143 -11.96 19.41 -6.26
C ASN A 143 -12.33 19.17 -7.74
N ILE A 144 -12.23 17.90 -8.18
CA ILE A 144 -12.65 17.40 -9.50
C ILE A 144 -13.40 16.06 -9.35
N PRO A 145 -14.17 15.62 -10.37
CA PRO A 145 -14.82 14.30 -10.34
C PRO A 145 -13.83 13.17 -10.04
N GLY A 146 -14.21 12.25 -9.13
CA GLY A 146 -13.35 11.14 -8.69
C GLY A 146 -12.34 11.50 -7.60
N GLU A 147 -12.02 12.79 -7.42
CA GLU A 147 -11.13 13.28 -6.36
C GLU A 147 -11.89 13.98 -5.23
N ASN A 148 -11.34 15.06 -4.67
CA ASN A 148 -11.83 15.73 -3.46
C ASN A 148 -11.77 14.84 -2.20
N LYS A 149 -10.73 14.02 -2.10
CA LYS A 149 -10.50 13.16 -0.94
C LYS A 149 -10.00 14.01 0.24
N LYS A 150 -10.57 13.78 1.42
CA LYS A 150 -10.19 14.52 2.63
C LYS A 150 -8.78 14.11 3.08
N LEU A 151 -7.85 15.07 3.09
CA LEU A 151 -6.55 14.90 3.73
C LEU A 151 -6.74 14.81 5.25
N LEU A 152 -6.23 13.73 5.86
CA LEU A 152 -6.31 13.46 7.29
C LEU A 152 -5.03 13.88 8.02
N THR A 153 -3.88 13.77 7.38
CA THR A 153 -2.57 14.12 7.98
C THR A 153 -1.65 14.76 6.95
N SER A 154 -0.69 15.57 7.40
CA SER A 154 0.37 16.14 6.53
C SER A 154 1.40 15.10 6.06
N ASN A 155 1.17 13.82 6.37
CA ASN A 155 1.98 12.68 5.96
C ASN A 155 1.33 11.92 4.78
N GLY A 156 0.47 12.58 4.01
CA GLY A 156 -0.11 12.01 2.78
C GLY A 156 -1.22 10.99 3.02
N VAL A 157 -1.89 11.03 4.17
CA VAL A 157 -2.99 10.11 4.48
C VAL A 157 -4.33 10.75 4.12
N TYR A 158 -5.11 10.08 3.27
CA TYR A 158 -6.42 10.48 2.80
C TYR A 158 -7.52 9.53 3.27
N GLN A 159 -8.70 10.07 3.53
CA GLN A 159 -9.90 9.26 3.74
C GLN A 159 -10.48 8.84 2.39
N TYR A 160 -10.68 7.53 2.18
CA TYR A 160 -11.44 7.04 1.03
C TYR A 160 -12.25 5.77 1.33
N ASP A 161 -13.57 5.93 1.47
CA ASP A 161 -14.47 4.89 1.99
C ASP A 161 -15.06 3.95 0.93
N ASN A 162 -14.75 4.18 -0.34
CA ASN A 162 -15.28 3.37 -1.42
C ASN A 162 -14.38 2.17 -1.75
N LEU A 163 -13.09 2.20 -1.36
CA LEU A 163 -12.14 1.11 -1.53
C LEU A 163 -12.62 -0.15 -0.82
N VAL A 164 -12.99 -1.17 -1.61
CA VAL A 164 -13.58 -2.41 -1.11
C VAL A 164 -12.63 -3.13 -0.17
N VAL A 165 -11.34 -3.20 -0.53
CA VAL A 165 -10.32 -3.90 0.28
C VAL A 165 -10.16 -3.29 1.67
N LEU A 166 -10.25 -1.96 1.78
CA LEU A 166 -10.15 -1.27 3.07
C LEU A 166 -11.39 -1.46 3.93
N LYS A 167 -12.58 -1.21 3.37
CA LYS A 167 -13.84 -1.24 4.13
C LYS A 167 -14.32 -2.66 4.49
N LYS A 168 -13.86 -3.70 3.77
CA LYS A 168 -14.26 -5.09 4.02
C LYS A 168 -13.28 -5.87 4.89
N SER A 169 -12.04 -5.40 5.02
CA SER A 169 -11.07 -5.99 5.94
C SER A 169 -11.58 -5.92 7.38
N GLN A 170 -11.48 -7.03 8.12
CA GLN A 170 -11.79 -7.10 9.56
C GLN A 170 -10.59 -6.76 10.45
N LYS A 171 -9.43 -6.55 9.83
CA LYS A 171 -8.18 -6.12 10.47
C LYS A 171 -7.84 -4.69 10.03
N PRO A 172 -6.93 -3.98 10.73
CA PRO A 172 -6.43 -2.69 10.27
C PRO A 172 -6.00 -2.78 8.82
N ALA A 173 -6.40 -1.81 8.00
CA ALA A 173 -6.21 -1.85 6.56
C ALA A 173 -5.71 -0.51 6.02
N VAL A 174 -4.61 -0.57 5.27
CA VAL A 174 -3.99 0.59 4.63
C VAL A 174 -3.78 0.27 3.15
N LEU A 175 -4.06 1.22 2.27
CA LEU A 175 -3.67 1.16 0.85
C LEU A 175 -2.62 2.22 0.61
N ILE A 176 -1.51 1.85 -0.04
CA ILE A 176 -0.41 2.74 -0.37
C ILE A 176 -0.31 2.84 -1.88
N GLU A 177 -0.53 4.04 -2.41
CA GLU A 177 -0.10 4.44 -3.73
C GLU A 177 1.35 4.92 -3.63
N ILE A 178 2.29 4.17 -4.20
CA ILE A 178 3.73 4.42 -4.01
C ILE A 178 4.22 5.68 -4.72
N GLY A 179 3.58 6.03 -5.84
CA GLY A 179 3.91 7.18 -6.67
C GLY A 179 3.11 7.17 -7.98
N VAL A 180 3.21 8.23 -8.76
CA VAL A 180 2.30 8.49 -9.91
C VAL A 180 2.93 8.01 -11.22
N ILE A 181 2.63 6.79 -11.68
CA ILE A 181 3.24 6.17 -12.87
C ILE A 181 2.81 6.78 -14.20
N ALA A 182 1.79 7.65 -14.21
CA ALA A 182 1.47 8.49 -15.37
C ALA A 182 2.52 9.60 -15.59
N ASN A 183 3.32 9.93 -14.57
CA ASN A 183 4.48 10.81 -14.69
C ASN A 183 5.69 10.02 -15.22
N PRO A 184 6.31 10.44 -16.33
CA PRO A 184 7.49 9.76 -16.89
C PRO A 184 8.69 9.66 -15.94
N GLU A 185 8.90 10.67 -15.09
CA GLU A 185 9.97 10.67 -14.07
C GLU A 185 9.73 9.54 -13.06
N GLU A 186 8.51 9.49 -12.50
CA GLU A 186 8.11 8.47 -11.52
C GLU A 186 8.07 7.07 -12.16
N ALA A 187 7.56 6.91 -13.38
CA ALA A 187 7.53 5.63 -14.08
C ALA A 187 8.95 5.02 -14.21
N ASN A 188 9.94 5.84 -14.56
CA ASN A 188 11.34 5.40 -14.64
C ASN A 188 11.96 5.19 -13.26
N ARG A 189 11.73 6.11 -12.32
CA ARG A 189 12.25 6.06 -10.95
C ARG A 189 11.77 4.82 -10.20
N LEU A 190 10.47 4.52 -10.28
CA LEU A 190 9.81 3.40 -9.60
C LEU A 190 10.01 2.06 -10.31
N SER A 191 10.70 2.05 -11.46
CA SER A 191 11.25 0.84 -12.08
C SER A 191 12.70 0.57 -11.67
N ASN A 192 13.35 1.50 -10.97
CA ASN A 192 14.74 1.37 -10.57
C ASN A 192 14.87 0.51 -9.30
N GLN A 193 15.64 -0.58 -9.38
CA GLN A 193 15.80 -1.52 -8.28
C GLN A 193 16.28 -0.87 -6.96
N LYS A 194 17.18 0.11 -7.02
CA LYS A 194 17.71 0.79 -5.82
C LYS A 194 16.62 1.61 -5.14
N VAL A 195 15.74 2.24 -5.93
CA VAL A 195 14.59 2.99 -5.41
C VAL A 195 13.58 2.04 -4.78
N ILE A 196 13.23 0.96 -5.48
CA ILE A 196 12.30 -0.06 -4.97
C ILE A 196 12.81 -0.62 -3.64
N TRP A 197 14.09 -0.97 -3.55
CA TRP A 197 14.69 -1.48 -2.31
C TRP A 197 14.63 -0.46 -1.17
N LYS A 198 15.01 0.79 -1.42
CA LYS A 198 14.96 1.86 -0.42
C LYS A 198 13.55 2.07 0.14
N ILE A 199 12.55 2.15 -0.75
CA ILE A 199 11.14 2.35 -0.36
C ILE A 199 10.60 1.12 0.37
N SER A 200 10.81 -0.07 -0.19
CA SER A 200 10.27 -1.32 0.37
C SER A 200 10.87 -1.67 1.73
N GLU A 201 12.16 -1.40 1.96
CA GLU A 201 12.77 -1.59 3.26
C GLU A 201 12.14 -0.69 4.32
N ASN A 202 11.93 0.59 3.99
CA ASN A 202 11.28 1.56 4.88
C ASN A 202 9.81 1.18 5.17
N ILE A 203 9.07 0.73 4.16
CA ILE A 203 7.70 0.23 4.35
C ILE A 203 7.70 -1.03 5.23
N ALA A 204 8.62 -1.98 5.01
CA ALA A 204 8.72 -3.19 5.82
C ALA A 204 9.02 -2.88 7.30
N GLN A 205 9.93 -1.92 7.56
CA GLN A 205 10.18 -1.42 8.91
C GLN A 205 8.94 -0.78 9.53
N SER A 206 8.21 0.01 8.76
CA SER A 206 6.98 0.68 9.22
C SER A 206 5.88 -0.33 9.55
N ILE A 207 5.72 -1.36 8.72
CA ILE A 207 4.79 -2.48 8.96
C ILE A 207 5.16 -3.20 10.26
N GLN A 208 6.44 -3.53 10.49
CA GLN A 208 6.89 -4.15 11.74
C GLN A 208 6.55 -3.27 12.96
N GLN A 209 6.75 -1.96 12.86
CA GLN A 209 6.38 -1.02 13.91
C GLN A 209 4.86 -0.96 14.13
N CYS A 210 4.04 -1.07 13.08
CA CYS A 210 2.59 -1.14 13.22
C CYS A 210 2.13 -2.43 13.92
N LEU A 211 2.80 -3.56 13.66
CA LEU A 211 2.47 -4.86 14.25
C LEU A 211 2.81 -4.93 15.75
N ASN A 212 3.73 -4.09 16.22
CA ASN A 212 4.17 -4.04 17.62
C ASN A 212 3.38 -3.03 18.49
N GLN A 213 2.27 -2.48 17.99
CA GLN A 213 1.52 -1.37 18.59
C GLN A 213 0.11 -1.71 19.06
#